data_AF-A0A1Y1VGQ1-F1
#
_entry.id   AF-A0A1Y1VGQ1-F1
#
_cell.length_a   1.000
_cell.length_b   1.000
_cell.length_c   1.000
_cell.angle_alpha   90.00
_cell.angle_beta   90.00
_cell.angle_gamma   90.00
#
_symmetry.space_group_name_H-M   'P 1'
#
loop_
_entity.id
_entity.type
_entity.pdbx_description
1 polymer ?
#
loop_
_entity_poly.entity_id
_entity_poly.type
_entity_poly.pdbx_seq_one_letter_code
_entity_poly.pdbx_strand_id
1 'polypeptide(L)'
;MPICILSSHQKKKKKKKKKGYFNNIYGDKEYPCSFIKSITNGNKIKLINSKIEDVAVKFNIPFFDLYETILEITNTSFRNCISHYGYLVYMKPSKIFNNEILFLNVTNSNFNNISSLIQGDYSKMVIEKSEFSNIITRLSIPVIVNSLYSTISISDTIFRNITSYRSSIFGDESNYTFSNVKFLDIISNSIAMISIMYNSISLDNCVFSRILCNGDSDASSLILYNSNNNRTFTFKNSIINDCISNGDLLRFNGDRTAEISFHNVSVYNNVIYGSLVDNRALNSIFNINNSTFSDNKNINKYKFGLISNYNNANVCITKSNFINNILKYNGGTLSFINNNSLNIKIKSCLFERNQALNGAAIYINSKSLDYENSLIELLDTKFIKNKSKYFGGSIYSNFSNFKNLKITNVEFNENYAYAGGAIYIVYSESNNTLIDSKSFDVKFINNTSESHGNNYATQPYIIKVNEEYIKNKLYSGELLPLDFELLDNFNQTVYDISRMYQNMNLRVFRYNQEEEEEDNIIILSNDMCYFSKGIFLL
;
A
#
# COMPACT_ATOMS: atom_id res chain seq x y z
N MET A 1 -22.07 49.18 2.83
CA MET A 1 -21.40 49.63 1.59
C MET A 1 -22.07 48.96 0.40
N PRO A 2 -22.49 49.67 -0.65
CA PRO A 2 -23.17 49.04 -1.77
C PRO A 2 -22.16 48.25 -2.61
N ILE A 3 -22.29 46.93 -2.58
CA ILE A 3 -21.60 46.00 -3.46
C ILE A 3 -22.07 46.28 -4.89
N CYS A 4 -21.13 46.45 -5.81
CA CYS A 4 -21.41 46.67 -7.22
C CYS A 4 -21.97 45.37 -7.84
N ILE A 5 -23.28 45.21 -7.79
CA ILE A 5 -24.02 44.17 -8.52
C ILE A 5 -24.14 44.65 -9.97
N LEU A 6 -23.33 44.10 -10.86
CA LEU A 6 -23.52 44.29 -12.31
C LEU A 6 -24.69 43.42 -12.77
N SER A 7 -25.90 43.97 -12.77
CA SER A 7 -27.00 43.42 -13.57
C SER A 7 -26.81 43.81 -15.03
N SER A 8 -26.96 42.85 -15.93
CA SER A 8 -26.60 42.99 -17.33
C SER A 8 -27.71 43.67 -18.14
N HIS A 9 -27.57 44.96 -18.42
CA HIS A 9 -28.03 45.59 -19.67
C HIS A 9 -27.34 46.95 -19.83
N GLN A 10 -26.27 47.04 -20.65
CA GLN A 10 -25.98 48.20 -21.52
C GLN A 10 -24.67 48.07 -22.32
N LYS A 11 -24.83 48.29 -23.63
CA LYS A 11 -23.93 48.64 -24.76
C LYS A 11 -22.41 48.51 -24.61
N LYS A 12 -21.85 47.83 -25.61
CA LYS A 12 -20.42 47.68 -25.97
C LYS A 12 -19.68 49.03 -26.02
N LYS A 13 -18.87 49.31 -25.01
CA LYS A 13 -17.63 50.09 -25.13
C LYS A 13 -16.49 49.19 -24.65
N LYS A 14 -15.35 49.19 -25.37
CA LYS A 14 -14.10 48.50 -24.98
C LYS A 14 -13.64 49.03 -23.61
N LYS A 15 -14.20 48.51 -22.52
CA LYS A 15 -13.78 48.79 -21.15
C LYS A 15 -12.51 48.00 -20.88
N LYS A 16 -11.41 48.68 -20.53
CA LYS A 16 -10.27 48.05 -19.84
C LYS A 16 -10.87 47.16 -18.73
N LYS A 17 -10.59 45.85 -18.75
CA LYS A 17 -11.07 44.90 -17.72
C LYS A 17 -10.54 45.41 -16.38
N LYS A 18 -11.41 46.06 -15.58
CA LYS A 18 -11.06 46.50 -14.22
C LYS A 18 -10.82 45.24 -13.40
N LYS A 19 -9.65 45.16 -12.75
CA LYS A 19 -9.35 44.12 -11.78
C LYS A 19 -10.08 44.45 -10.47
N GLY A 20 -10.76 43.47 -9.89
CA GLY A 20 -11.32 43.62 -8.53
C GLY A 20 -10.20 43.55 -7.50
N TYR A 21 -10.19 44.43 -6.51
CA TYR A 21 -9.26 44.37 -5.38
C TYR A 21 -10.05 44.52 -4.08
N PHE A 22 -9.92 43.52 -3.20
CA PHE A 22 -10.58 43.46 -1.91
C PHE A 22 -9.51 43.18 -0.85
N ASN A 23 -9.47 43.98 0.21
CA ASN A 23 -8.55 43.76 1.31
C ASN A 23 -9.18 44.13 2.66
N ASN A 24 -8.56 43.68 3.76
CA ASN A 24 -8.91 44.07 5.13
C ASN A 24 -10.40 43.86 5.46
N ILE A 25 -10.95 42.70 5.09
CA ILE A 25 -12.33 42.33 5.43
C ILE A 25 -12.32 41.51 6.73
N TYR A 26 -13.01 42.01 7.76
CA TYR A 26 -13.02 41.42 9.10
C TYR A 26 -14.34 40.74 9.49
N GLY A 27 -15.44 41.07 8.80
CA GLY A 27 -16.80 40.66 9.15
C GLY A 27 -17.42 41.47 10.30
N ASP A 28 -18.68 41.16 10.60
CA ASP A 28 -19.48 41.73 11.69
C ASP A 28 -20.30 40.60 12.34
N LYS A 29 -20.61 40.68 13.64
CA LYS A 29 -21.45 39.70 14.34
C LYS A 29 -22.91 39.74 13.88
N GLU A 30 -23.38 40.87 13.36
CA GLU A 30 -24.76 41.04 12.90
C GLU A 30 -25.05 40.28 11.59
N TYR A 31 -24.02 39.94 10.83
CA TYR A 31 -24.15 39.28 9.53
C TYR A 31 -23.65 37.83 9.56
N PRO A 32 -24.31 36.92 8.83
CA PRO A 32 -23.95 35.50 8.81
C PRO A 32 -22.68 35.20 7.99
N CYS A 33 -22.15 36.19 7.27
CA CYS A 33 -20.89 36.11 6.56
C CYS A 33 -20.26 37.50 6.46
N SER A 34 -18.97 37.53 6.14
CA SER A 34 -18.23 38.80 6.05
C SER A 34 -18.22 39.46 4.66
N PHE A 35 -18.63 38.76 3.59
CA PHE A 35 -18.57 39.32 2.24
C PHE A 35 -19.85 39.16 1.41
N ILE A 36 -20.25 37.94 1.04
CA ILE A 36 -21.47 37.73 0.24
C ILE A 36 -22.34 36.62 0.83
N LYS A 37 -23.60 36.99 1.08
CA LYS A 37 -24.69 36.06 1.39
C LYS A 37 -25.59 35.90 0.16
N SER A 38 -25.95 34.67 -0.18
CA SER A 38 -26.94 34.36 -1.22
C SER A 38 -27.90 33.29 -0.73
N ILE A 39 -29.20 33.56 -0.73
CA ILE A 39 -30.23 32.70 -0.11
C ILE A 39 -31.30 32.18 -1.09
N THR A 40 -31.17 32.44 -2.40
CA THR A 40 -32.18 32.07 -3.39
C THR A 40 -31.61 31.16 -4.48
N ASN A 41 -32.44 30.24 -4.95
CA ASN A 41 -32.11 29.30 -6.01
C ASN A 41 -31.73 30.01 -7.32
N GLY A 42 -30.80 29.42 -8.07
CA GLY A 42 -30.40 29.88 -9.40
C GLY A 42 -29.48 31.10 -9.40
N ASN A 43 -29.08 31.60 -8.23
CA ASN A 43 -28.13 32.70 -8.15
C ASN A 43 -26.75 32.28 -8.68
N LYS A 44 -26.05 33.24 -9.26
CA LYS A 44 -24.70 33.04 -9.80
C LYS A 44 -23.78 34.18 -9.38
N ILE A 45 -22.72 33.84 -8.67
CA ILE A 45 -21.66 34.77 -8.25
C ILE A 45 -20.42 34.48 -9.09
N LYS A 46 -19.81 35.55 -9.64
CA LYS A 46 -18.57 35.44 -10.42
C LYS A 46 -17.48 36.35 -9.86
N LEU A 47 -16.33 35.78 -9.54
CA LEU A 47 -15.10 36.48 -9.19
C LEU A 47 -14.10 36.32 -10.34
N ILE A 48 -13.91 37.37 -11.14
CA ILE A 48 -13.11 37.29 -12.36
C ILE A 48 -12.02 38.37 -12.36
N ASN A 49 -10.76 37.98 -12.54
CA ASN A 49 -9.61 38.89 -12.53
C ASN A 49 -9.52 39.69 -11.22
N SER A 50 -9.78 39.03 -10.09
CA SER A 50 -9.83 39.67 -8.78
C SER A 50 -8.62 39.31 -7.92
N LYS A 51 -8.37 40.14 -6.92
CA LYS A 51 -7.40 39.89 -5.86
C LYS A 51 -8.10 40.11 -4.53
N ILE A 52 -7.99 39.14 -3.63
CA ILE A 52 -8.53 39.17 -2.27
C ILE A 52 -7.35 38.91 -1.34
N GLU A 53 -6.98 39.91 -0.53
CA GLU A 53 -5.77 39.87 0.30
C GLU A 53 -6.09 40.26 1.74
N ASP A 54 -5.39 39.65 2.69
CA ASP A 54 -5.39 40.04 4.11
C ASP A 54 -6.82 40.10 4.70
N VAL A 55 -7.56 39.02 4.49
CA VAL A 55 -8.90 38.80 5.06
C VAL A 55 -8.74 38.05 6.38
N ALA A 56 -9.30 38.59 7.47
CA ALA A 56 -9.20 38.00 8.80
C ALA A 56 -10.57 38.01 9.49
N VAL A 57 -11.39 37.01 9.19
CA VAL A 57 -12.77 36.92 9.69
C VAL A 57 -12.79 36.41 11.12
N LYS A 58 -13.11 37.29 12.09
CA LYS A 58 -12.95 37.01 13.53
C LYS A 58 -14.14 36.33 14.20
N PHE A 59 -15.36 36.52 13.68
CA PHE A 59 -16.60 36.23 14.42
C PHE A 59 -17.14 34.80 14.29
N ASN A 60 -16.30 33.81 13.98
CA ASN A 60 -16.79 32.47 13.62
C ASN A 60 -17.93 32.55 12.61
N ILE A 61 -17.67 33.21 11.48
CA ILE A 61 -18.55 33.23 10.31
C ILE A 61 -17.70 33.01 9.06
N PRO A 62 -18.27 32.43 7.98
CA PRO A 62 -17.54 32.27 6.73
C PRO A 62 -17.34 33.61 5.99
N PHE A 63 -16.50 33.58 4.97
CA PHE A 63 -16.33 34.70 4.05
C PHE A 63 -17.52 34.79 3.07
N PHE A 64 -17.96 33.64 2.55
CA PHE A 64 -19.17 33.49 1.74
C PHE A 64 -20.18 32.55 2.41
N ASP A 65 -21.46 32.90 2.35
CA ASP A 65 -22.58 32.05 2.81
C ASP A 65 -23.59 31.85 1.67
N LEU A 66 -23.50 30.71 0.99
CA LEU A 66 -24.11 30.47 -0.33
C LEU A 66 -25.10 29.30 -0.29
N TYR A 67 -26.40 29.60 -0.42
CA TYR A 67 -27.46 28.61 -0.57
C TYR A 67 -27.88 28.52 -2.03
N GLU A 68 -27.90 27.31 -2.59
CA GLU A 68 -28.33 27.02 -3.97
C GLU A 68 -27.74 27.99 -5.03
N THR A 69 -26.48 28.39 -4.84
CA THR A 69 -25.82 29.42 -5.63
C THR A 69 -24.59 28.87 -6.32
N ILE A 70 -24.45 29.17 -7.62
CA ILE A 70 -23.27 28.82 -8.40
C ILE A 70 -22.17 29.86 -8.15
N LEU A 71 -20.99 29.40 -7.72
CA LEU A 71 -19.80 30.22 -7.53
C LEU A 71 -18.77 29.93 -8.62
N GLU A 72 -18.45 30.94 -9.44
CA GLU A 72 -17.36 30.90 -10.42
C GLU A 72 -16.19 31.79 -9.95
N ILE A 73 -15.01 31.20 -9.81
CA ILE A 73 -13.75 31.89 -9.50
C ILE A 73 -12.80 31.69 -10.68
N THR A 74 -12.44 32.77 -11.38
CA THR A 74 -11.59 32.70 -12.57
C THR A 74 -10.49 33.75 -12.52
N ASN A 75 -9.24 33.36 -12.75
CA ASN A 75 -8.10 34.27 -12.77
C ASN A 75 -8.04 35.15 -11.52
N THR A 76 -8.24 34.55 -10.35
CA THR A 76 -8.35 35.26 -9.07
C THR A 76 -7.31 34.76 -8.08
N SER A 77 -6.78 35.65 -7.24
CA SER A 77 -5.86 35.28 -6.17
C SER A 77 -6.45 35.56 -4.79
N PHE A 78 -6.33 34.60 -3.89
CA PHE A 78 -6.59 34.73 -2.45
C PHE A 78 -5.25 34.63 -1.72
N ARG A 79 -4.91 35.63 -0.90
CA ARG A 79 -3.68 35.64 -0.11
C ARG A 79 -3.96 36.04 1.33
N ASN A 80 -3.48 35.26 2.29
CA ASN A 80 -3.70 35.51 3.71
C ASN A 80 -5.19 35.66 4.05
N CYS A 81 -6.02 34.77 3.50
CA CYS A 81 -7.46 34.81 3.72
C CYS A 81 -7.83 33.77 4.78
N ILE A 82 -7.99 34.21 6.02
CA ILE A 82 -8.26 33.36 7.17
C ILE A 82 -9.65 33.65 7.73
N SER A 83 -10.38 32.58 8.07
CA SER A 83 -11.61 32.64 8.83
C SER A 83 -11.47 31.82 10.11
N HIS A 84 -11.89 32.40 11.25
CA HIS A 84 -12.00 31.67 12.51
C HIS A 84 -13.04 30.55 12.49
N TYR A 85 -13.98 30.57 11.52
CA TYR A 85 -14.88 29.44 11.29
C TYR A 85 -14.16 28.22 10.69
N GLY A 86 -12.98 28.45 10.13
CA GLY A 86 -12.11 27.42 9.57
C GLY A 86 -12.16 27.30 8.05
N TYR A 87 -13.19 27.85 7.41
CA TYR A 87 -13.33 27.84 5.96
C TYR A 87 -13.80 29.18 5.40
N LEU A 88 -13.54 29.40 4.11
CA LEU A 88 -13.90 30.63 3.41
C LEU A 88 -15.32 30.60 2.85
N VAL A 89 -15.72 29.49 2.24
CA VAL A 89 -17.02 29.36 1.58
C VAL A 89 -17.87 28.31 2.29
N TYR A 90 -19.02 28.72 2.85
CA TYR A 90 -20.10 27.80 3.16
C TYR A 90 -20.99 27.65 1.93
N MET A 91 -21.24 26.42 1.50
CA MET A 91 -22.09 26.12 0.37
C MET A 91 -23.15 25.08 0.75
N LYS A 92 -24.43 25.41 0.53
CA LYS A 92 -25.55 24.54 0.85
C LYS A 92 -26.48 24.39 -0.36
N PRO A 93 -26.19 23.49 -1.30
CA PRO A 93 -27.13 23.15 -2.35
C PRO A 93 -28.30 22.34 -1.77
N SER A 94 -29.44 22.31 -2.48
CA SER A 94 -30.54 21.43 -2.13
C SER A 94 -30.23 19.98 -2.50
N LYS A 95 -30.60 19.05 -1.61
CA LYS A 95 -30.48 17.60 -1.82
C LYS A 95 -31.20 17.11 -3.08
N ILE A 96 -32.17 17.87 -3.60
CA ILE A 96 -32.94 17.50 -4.79
C ILE A 96 -32.06 17.53 -6.05
N PHE A 97 -31.06 18.42 -6.13
CA PHE A 97 -30.21 18.61 -7.31
C PHE A 97 -28.93 17.75 -7.30
N ASN A 98 -28.98 16.62 -6.59
CA ASN A 98 -27.79 15.90 -6.17
C ASN A 98 -26.88 15.56 -7.38
N ASN A 99 -25.69 16.16 -7.41
CA ASN A 99 -24.65 15.96 -8.44
C ASN A 99 -24.97 16.37 -9.90
N GLU A 100 -26.12 17.00 -10.19
CA GLU A 100 -26.44 17.45 -11.55
C GLU A 100 -25.89 18.85 -11.87
N ILE A 101 -25.98 19.77 -10.92
CA ILE A 101 -25.61 21.18 -11.10
C ILE A 101 -24.17 21.42 -10.61
N LEU A 102 -23.36 22.06 -11.46
CA LEU A 102 -22.03 22.54 -11.10
C LEU A 102 -22.14 23.77 -10.19
N PHE A 103 -21.98 23.58 -8.88
CA PHE A 103 -22.10 24.65 -7.89
C PHE A 103 -20.80 25.43 -7.68
N LEU A 104 -19.64 24.80 -7.90
CA LEU A 104 -18.34 25.47 -7.83
C LEU A 104 -17.53 25.23 -9.10
N ASN A 105 -17.03 26.32 -9.68
CA ASN A 105 -16.02 26.27 -10.72
C ASN A 105 -14.86 27.22 -10.40
N VAL A 106 -13.68 26.67 -10.11
CA VAL A 106 -12.44 27.41 -9.85
C VAL A 106 -11.46 27.17 -10.99
N THR A 107 -11.00 28.22 -11.64
CA THR A 107 -10.12 28.13 -12.82
C THR A 107 -9.00 29.15 -12.76
N ASN A 108 -7.79 28.73 -13.10
CA ASN A 108 -6.62 29.63 -13.24
C ASN A 108 -6.41 30.53 -12.01
N SER A 109 -6.54 29.99 -10.79
CA SER A 109 -6.59 30.78 -9.57
C SER A 109 -5.51 30.36 -8.57
N ASN A 110 -5.10 31.28 -7.69
CA ASN A 110 -4.04 31.04 -6.71
C ASN A 110 -4.58 31.26 -5.29
N PHE A 111 -4.34 30.30 -4.41
CA PHE A 111 -4.75 30.31 -3.02
C PHE A 111 -3.51 30.14 -2.14
N ASN A 112 -3.07 31.23 -1.53
CA ASN A 112 -1.86 31.26 -0.71
C ASN A 112 -2.20 31.61 0.73
N ASN A 113 -1.82 30.72 1.67
CA ASN A 113 -2.09 30.90 3.10
C ASN A 113 -3.58 31.22 3.35
N ILE A 114 -4.45 30.25 3.06
CA ILE A 114 -5.89 30.37 3.25
C ILE A 114 -6.39 29.39 4.30
N SER A 115 -7.52 29.73 4.95
CA SER A 115 -8.39 28.75 5.57
C SER A 115 -8.95 27.78 4.51
N SER A 116 -9.58 26.68 4.93
CA SER A 116 -10.16 25.72 3.99
C SER A 116 -11.08 26.42 2.99
N LEU A 117 -10.96 26.07 1.71
CA LEU A 117 -11.66 26.83 0.69
C LEU A 117 -13.17 26.68 0.86
N ILE A 118 -13.66 25.45 1.00
CA ILE A 118 -15.09 25.13 1.01
C ILE A 118 -15.48 24.15 2.11
N GLN A 119 -16.63 24.43 2.71
CA GLN A 119 -17.47 23.50 3.46
C GLN A 119 -18.85 23.44 2.82
N GLY A 120 -19.38 22.24 2.60
CA GLY A 120 -20.74 22.05 2.07
C GLY A 120 -21.03 20.60 1.76
N ASP A 121 -22.23 20.22 1.30
CA ASP A 121 -22.53 18.82 0.94
C ASP A 121 -23.21 18.74 -0.43
N TYR A 122 -23.36 17.55 -1.02
CA TYR A 122 -24.19 17.28 -2.21
C TYR A 122 -23.89 18.17 -3.42
N SER A 123 -22.61 18.41 -3.70
CA SER A 123 -22.13 19.39 -4.67
C SER A 123 -21.33 18.75 -5.81
N LYS A 124 -21.51 19.26 -7.03
CA LYS A 124 -20.55 19.03 -8.11
C LYS A 124 -19.57 20.21 -8.15
N MET A 125 -18.27 19.91 -8.08
CA MET A 125 -17.21 20.92 -8.04
C MET A 125 -16.11 20.64 -9.05
N VAL A 126 -15.58 21.71 -9.64
CA VAL A 126 -14.45 21.67 -10.57
C VAL A 126 -13.39 22.67 -10.12
N ILE A 127 -12.14 22.21 -10.02
CA ILE A 127 -10.96 23.05 -9.73
C ILE A 127 -9.90 22.75 -10.79
N GLU A 128 -9.55 23.73 -11.61
CA GLU A 128 -8.62 23.54 -12.72
C GLU A 128 -7.52 24.60 -12.75
N LYS A 129 -6.33 24.22 -13.20
CA LYS A 129 -5.23 25.14 -13.51
C LYS A 129 -4.88 26.06 -12.33
N SER A 130 -5.00 25.56 -11.12
CA SER A 130 -4.92 26.37 -9.90
C SER A 130 -3.76 25.96 -9.02
N GLU A 131 -3.42 26.81 -8.05
CA GLU A 131 -2.37 26.54 -7.07
C GLU A 131 -2.87 26.77 -5.66
N PHE A 132 -2.61 25.83 -4.75
CA PHE A 132 -2.80 25.94 -3.32
C PHE A 132 -1.45 25.84 -2.63
N SER A 133 -1.04 26.89 -1.92
CA SER A 133 0.30 26.93 -1.33
C SER A 133 0.40 27.61 0.02
N ASN A 134 1.41 27.21 0.79
CA ASN A 134 1.76 27.78 2.10
C ASN A 134 0.60 27.73 3.10
N ILE A 135 -0.07 26.59 3.20
CA ILE A 135 -1.23 26.41 4.08
C ILE A 135 -0.79 25.65 5.33
N ILE A 136 -1.09 26.20 6.51
CA ILE A 136 -0.86 25.53 7.79
C ILE A 136 -2.19 25.52 8.53
N THR A 137 -2.71 24.33 8.86
CA THR A 137 -3.96 24.19 9.61
C THR A 137 -3.81 23.29 10.82
N ARG A 138 -4.45 23.70 11.92
CA ARG A 138 -4.61 22.93 13.16
C ARG A 138 -6.06 22.52 13.40
N LEU A 139 -6.93 22.77 12.43
CA LEU A 139 -8.34 22.45 12.51
C LEU A 139 -8.56 20.99 12.12
N SER A 140 -9.64 20.39 12.64
CA SER A 140 -10.05 19.03 12.31
C SER A 140 -10.87 18.95 11.01
N ILE A 141 -11.05 20.06 10.30
CA ILE A 141 -11.71 20.09 8.98
C ILE A 141 -10.67 19.90 7.87
N PRO A 142 -11.03 19.23 6.76
CA PRO A 142 -10.17 19.10 5.59
C PRO A 142 -9.56 20.40 5.10
N VAL A 143 -8.29 20.35 4.67
CA VAL A 143 -7.49 21.55 4.32
C VAL A 143 -8.06 22.35 3.14
N ILE A 144 -8.63 21.70 2.13
CA ILE A 144 -9.03 22.36 0.88
C ILE A 144 -10.54 22.33 0.70
N VAL A 145 -11.10 21.12 0.62
CA VAL A 145 -12.55 20.91 0.41
C VAL A 145 -13.04 19.92 1.43
N ASN A 146 -13.98 20.36 2.27
CA ASN A 146 -14.79 19.46 3.07
C ASN A 146 -16.18 19.40 2.48
N SER A 147 -16.40 18.44 1.59
CA SER A 147 -17.74 18.24 1.04
C SER A 147 -18.15 16.80 0.99
N LEU A 148 -19.26 16.47 1.65
CA LEU A 148 -19.79 15.11 1.72
C LEU A 148 -20.72 14.84 0.54
N TYR A 149 -20.81 13.57 0.12
CA TYR A 149 -21.72 13.10 -0.92
C TYR A 149 -21.60 13.86 -2.26
N SER A 150 -20.40 14.34 -2.55
CA SER A 150 -20.12 15.26 -3.65
C SER A 150 -19.31 14.60 -4.75
N THR A 151 -19.28 15.23 -5.92
CA THR A 151 -18.42 14.83 -7.06
C THR A 151 -17.44 15.96 -7.34
N ILE A 152 -16.16 15.69 -7.13
CA ILE A 152 -15.11 16.72 -7.17
C ILE A 152 -14.07 16.32 -8.22
N SER A 153 -13.92 17.17 -9.22
CA SER A 153 -12.89 17.02 -10.27
C SER A 153 -11.82 18.09 -10.11
N ILE A 154 -10.56 17.66 -10.01
CA ILE A 154 -9.40 18.53 -9.86
C ILE A 154 -8.41 18.24 -11.00
N SER A 155 -8.09 19.25 -11.81
CA SER A 155 -7.21 19.09 -12.97
C SER A 155 -6.12 20.16 -13.03
N ASP A 156 -4.96 19.81 -13.60
CA ASP A 156 -3.84 20.74 -13.85
C ASP A 156 -3.47 21.61 -12.64
N THR A 157 -3.57 21.06 -11.43
CA THR A 157 -3.51 21.83 -10.18
C THR A 157 -2.31 21.41 -9.32
N ILE A 158 -1.73 22.36 -8.59
CA ILE A 158 -0.58 22.12 -7.71
C ILE A 158 -0.97 22.40 -6.26
N PHE A 159 -0.76 21.43 -5.38
CA PHE A 159 -0.80 21.56 -3.94
C PHE A 159 0.64 21.52 -3.43
N ARG A 160 1.13 22.58 -2.79
CA ARG A 160 2.51 22.63 -2.30
C ARG A 160 2.71 23.31 -0.96
N ASN A 161 3.67 22.85 -0.17
CA ASN A 161 4.00 23.45 1.13
C ASN A 161 2.75 23.54 2.02
N ILE A 162 2.16 22.38 2.32
CA ILE A 162 0.95 22.25 3.14
C ILE A 162 1.29 21.46 4.39
N THR A 163 0.93 21.98 5.55
CA THR A 163 1.02 21.26 6.83
C THR A 163 -0.37 21.13 7.45
N SER A 164 -0.85 19.89 7.57
CA SER A 164 -2.08 19.57 8.28
C SER A 164 -1.78 18.84 9.57
N TYR A 165 -2.15 19.43 10.71
CA TYR A 165 -1.88 18.83 12.02
C TYR A 165 -2.96 17.87 12.52
N ARG A 166 -4.19 17.95 11.99
CA ARG A 166 -5.36 17.24 12.56
C ARG A 166 -6.37 16.72 11.53
N SER A 167 -6.18 16.94 10.24
CA SER A 167 -7.16 16.57 9.22
C SER A 167 -6.52 16.11 7.91
N SER A 168 -7.31 15.46 7.05
CA SER A 168 -6.93 15.19 5.66
C SER A 168 -6.92 16.47 4.81
N ILE A 169 -6.41 16.40 3.58
CA ILE A 169 -6.48 17.53 2.64
C ILE A 169 -7.90 17.71 2.08
N PHE A 170 -8.61 16.60 1.87
CA PHE A 170 -9.94 16.55 1.29
C PHE A 170 -10.90 15.75 2.18
N GLY A 171 -12.20 16.07 2.11
CA GLY A 171 -13.27 15.31 2.78
C GLY A 171 -13.38 13.90 2.23
N ASP A 172 -13.84 12.96 3.05
CA ASP A 172 -13.71 11.52 2.83
C ASP A 172 -14.89 10.87 2.12
N GLU A 173 -16.11 11.35 2.30
CA GLU A 173 -17.33 10.74 1.72
C GLU A 173 -17.70 11.28 0.33
N SER A 174 -16.72 11.59 -0.52
CA SER A 174 -16.93 12.12 -1.87
C SER A 174 -16.22 11.32 -2.96
N ASN A 175 -16.72 11.46 -4.19
CA ASN A 175 -16.05 10.93 -5.38
C ASN A 175 -15.02 11.95 -5.87
N TYR A 176 -13.78 11.49 -6.08
CA TYR A 176 -12.69 12.35 -6.53
C TYR A 176 -12.10 11.86 -7.84
N THR A 177 -11.87 12.80 -8.74
CA THR A 177 -11.06 12.60 -9.94
C THR A 177 -9.94 13.64 -9.96
N PHE A 178 -8.69 13.18 -9.96
CA PHE A 178 -7.51 14.00 -10.11
C PHE A 178 -6.84 13.72 -11.45
N SER A 179 -6.55 14.76 -12.23
CA SER A 179 -5.85 14.64 -13.52
C SER A 179 -4.74 15.69 -13.62
N ASN A 180 -3.51 15.27 -13.91
CA ASN A 180 -2.35 16.19 -14.00
C ASN A 180 -2.12 17.00 -12.71
N VAL A 181 -2.27 16.37 -11.53
CA VAL A 181 -2.18 17.05 -10.23
C VAL A 181 -0.85 16.76 -9.55
N LYS A 182 -0.26 17.79 -8.92
CA LYS A 182 1.00 17.64 -8.16
C LYS A 182 0.78 17.94 -6.68
N PHE A 183 1.18 17.03 -5.83
CA PHE A 183 1.23 17.14 -4.38
C PHE A 183 2.70 17.16 -3.95
N LEU A 184 3.18 18.32 -3.49
CA LEU A 184 4.60 18.58 -3.25
C LEU A 184 4.81 19.12 -1.84
N ASP A 185 5.81 18.61 -1.11
CA ASP A 185 6.22 19.21 0.17
C ASP A 185 5.04 19.30 1.17
N ILE A 186 4.42 18.16 1.46
CA ILE A 186 3.24 18.08 2.33
C ILE A 186 3.56 17.33 3.61
N ILE A 187 3.16 17.89 4.75
CA ILE A 187 3.22 17.22 6.05
C ILE A 187 1.79 16.96 6.51
N SER A 188 1.46 15.70 6.77
CA SER A 188 0.15 15.27 7.25
C SER A 188 0.30 14.49 8.56
N ASN A 189 -0.18 15.07 9.64
CA ASN A 189 -0.24 14.46 10.97
C ASN A 189 -1.61 13.80 11.24
N SER A 190 -2.38 13.55 10.21
CA SER A 190 -3.67 12.84 10.26
C SER A 190 -3.49 11.33 10.03
N ILE A 191 -4.59 10.59 10.16
CA ILE A 191 -4.68 9.18 9.76
C ILE A 191 -4.34 9.01 8.27
N ALA A 192 -4.77 9.93 7.41
CA ALA A 192 -4.44 9.91 5.99
C ALA A 192 -4.38 11.32 5.39
N MET A 193 -3.46 11.55 4.46
CA MET A 193 -3.45 12.79 3.68
C MET A 193 -4.70 12.87 2.78
N ILE A 194 -5.03 11.77 2.09
CA ILE A 194 -6.27 11.58 1.34
C ILE A 194 -7.00 10.38 1.94
N SER A 195 -8.19 10.61 2.48
CA SER A 195 -9.07 9.54 2.94
C SER A 195 -10.27 9.48 2.01
N ILE A 196 -10.69 8.29 1.60
CA ILE A 196 -11.86 8.05 0.75
C ILE A 196 -12.68 6.94 1.38
N MET A 197 -13.94 7.22 1.69
CA MET A 197 -14.88 6.27 2.24
C MET A 197 -16.04 6.04 1.26
N TYR A 198 -16.32 4.77 0.97
CA TYR A 198 -17.50 4.27 0.25
C TYR A 198 -17.66 4.74 -1.21
N ASN A 199 -16.65 5.43 -1.74
CA ASN A 199 -16.67 6.08 -3.05
C ASN A 199 -15.46 5.67 -3.88
N SER A 200 -15.53 5.93 -5.20
CA SER A 200 -14.41 5.69 -6.11
C SER A 200 -13.45 6.87 -6.11
N ILE A 201 -12.18 6.58 -6.42
CA ILE A 201 -11.16 7.59 -6.67
C ILE A 201 -10.36 7.24 -7.92
N SER A 202 -10.14 8.25 -8.77
CA SER A 202 -9.29 8.16 -9.95
C SER A 202 -8.17 9.19 -9.87
N LEU A 203 -6.93 8.72 -10.01
CA LEU A 203 -5.70 9.49 -9.97
C LEU A 203 -4.95 9.22 -11.28
N ASP A 204 -4.97 10.18 -12.21
CA ASP A 204 -4.31 10.06 -13.51
C ASP A 204 -3.26 11.16 -13.69
N ASN A 205 -2.05 10.77 -14.11
CA ASN A 205 -0.91 11.67 -14.27
C ASN A 205 -0.64 12.54 -13.04
N CYS A 206 -0.72 11.94 -11.86
CA CYS A 206 -0.51 12.61 -10.58
C CYS A 206 0.91 12.40 -10.06
N VAL A 207 1.44 13.39 -9.34
CA VAL A 207 2.77 13.31 -8.69
C VAL A 207 2.61 13.56 -7.19
N PHE A 208 3.08 12.62 -6.39
CA PHE A 208 3.20 12.73 -4.94
C PHE A 208 4.67 12.74 -4.57
N SER A 209 5.21 13.89 -4.13
CA SER A 209 6.64 14.05 -3.90
C SER A 209 6.94 14.76 -2.59
N ARG A 210 7.90 14.22 -1.82
CA ARG A 210 8.36 14.79 -0.54
C ARG A 210 7.20 14.97 0.45
N ILE A 211 6.46 13.88 0.68
CA ILE A 211 5.33 13.86 1.59
C ILE A 211 5.73 13.14 2.88
N LEU A 212 5.46 13.77 4.02
CA LEU A 212 5.66 13.20 5.35
C LEU A 212 4.29 12.91 5.99
N CYS A 213 3.99 11.63 6.17
CA CYS A 213 2.82 11.13 6.89
C CYS A 213 3.23 10.74 8.32
N ASN A 214 3.08 11.66 9.27
CA ASN A 214 3.58 11.50 10.65
C ASN A 214 2.47 11.38 11.70
N GLY A 215 1.24 11.07 11.30
CA GLY A 215 0.07 10.94 12.18
C GLY A 215 0.14 9.75 13.15
N ASP A 216 -1.03 9.34 13.65
CA ASP A 216 -1.19 8.38 14.77
C ASP A 216 -0.54 7.01 14.54
N SER A 217 0.77 6.92 14.80
CA SER A 217 1.56 5.68 14.74
C SER A 217 1.32 4.92 13.42
N ASP A 218 1.02 3.63 13.51
CA ASP A 218 0.71 2.74 12.41
C ASP A 218 -0.50 3.17 11.57
N ALA A 219 -1.36 4.08 12.03
CA ALA A 219 -2.55 4.49 11.29
C ALA A 219 -2.24 5.45 10.14
N SER A 220 -1.11 6.18 10.19
CA SER A 220 -0.78 7.22 9.21
C SER A 220 -0.56 6.67 7.80
N SER A 221 -1.05 7.38 6.79
CA SER A 221 -0.97 6.99 5.38
C SER A 221 -1.01 8.18 4.43
N LEU A 222 -0.51 7.97 3.20
CA LEU A 222 -0.71 8.91 2.10
C LEU A 222 -2.16 8.83 1.61
N ILE A 223 -2.64 7.60 1.36
CA ILE A 223 -4.00 7.35 0.95
C ILE A 223 -4.61 6.23 1.80
N LEU A 224 -5.75 6.52 2.40
CA LEU A 224 -6.64 5.53 3.00
C LEU A 224 -7.89 5.40 2.12
N TYR A 225 -8.09 4.22 1.56
CA TYR A 225 -9.25 3.90 0.75
C TYR A 225 -10.06 2.80 1.43
N ASN A 226 -11.27 3.14 1.86
CA ASN A 226 -12.21 2.22 2.49
C ASN A 226 -13.42 2.02 1.57
N SER A 227 -13.40 0.93 0.79
CA SER A 227 -14.49 0.61 -0.12
C SER A 227 -15.64 -0.09 0.59
N ASN A 228 -16.85 0.22 0.16
CA ASN A 228 -18.04 -0.62 0.35
C ASN A 228 -18.67 -0.82 -1.04
N ASN A 229 -19.04 -2.06 -1.35
CA ASN A 229 -19.51 -2.49 -2.67
C ASN A 229 -18.44 -2.34 -3.79
N ASN A 230 -18.83 -2.55 -5.06
CA ASN A 230 -17.97 -2.57 -6.26
C ASN A 230 -17.39 -1.17 -6.60
N ARG A 231 -16.60 -0.59 -5.70
CA ARG A 231 -15.92 0.69 -5.88
C ARG A 231 -14.50 0.50 -6.37
N THR A 232 -14.03 1.49 -7.10
CA THR A 232 -12.78 1.45 -7.84
C THR A 232 -11.76 2.43 -7.29
N PHE A 233 -10.55 1.94 -7.03
CA PHE A 233 -9.35 2.74 -6.85
C PHE A 233 -8.50 2.61 -8.12
N THR A 234 -8.25 3.73 -8.79
CA THR A 234 -7.48 3.76 -10.02
C THR A 234 -6.31 4.72 -9.92
N PHE A 235 -5.09 4.21 -10.13
CA PHE A 235 -3.86 5.00 -10.15
C PHE A 235 -3.10 4.78 -11.46
N LYS A 236 -3.05 5.80 -12.31
CA LYS A 236 -2.57 5.71 -13.70
C LYS A 236 -1.53 6.76 -14.00
N ASN A 237 -0.49 6.39 -14.75
CA ASN A 237 0.52 7.32 -15.28
C ASN A 237 1.18 8.20 -14.20
N SER A 238 1.28 7.71 -12.97
CA SER A 238 1.53 8.54 -11.80
C SER A 238 2.80 8.17 -11.06
N ILE A 239 3.28 9.09 -10.23
CA ILE A 239 4.55 8.96 -9.50
C ILE A 239 4.32 9.16 -8.00
N ILE A 240 4.94 8.30 -7.18
CA ILE A 240 5.10 8.50 -5.73
C ILE A 240 6.60 8.43 -5.42
N ASN A 241 7.19 9.51 -4.92
CA ASN A 241 8.61 9.54 -4.60
C ASN A 241 9.01 10.36 -3.38
N ASP A 242 10.09 9.92 -2.74
CA ASP A 242 10.71 10.61 -1.60
C ASP A 242 9.71 10.84 -0.44
N CYS A 243 8.77 9.92 -0.25
CA CYS A 243 7.78 9.98 0.82
C CYS A 243 8.24 9.19 2.06
N ILE A 244 7.81 9.67 3.23
CA ILE A 244 8.05 9.04 4.53
C ILE A 244 6.71 8.84 5.24
N SER A 245 6.47 7.64 5.78
CA SER A 245 5.26 7.35 6.57
C SER A 245 5.57 6.58 7.85
N ASN A 246 4.92 6.97 8.95
CA ASN A 246 4.91 6.22 10.22
C ASN A 246 4.03 4.96 10.18
N GLY A 247 3.18 4.82 9.17
CA GLY A 247 2.35 3.65 8.94
C GLY A 247 2.54 3.11 7.53
N ASP A 248 1.47 2.57 6.95
CA ASP A 248 1.47 2.08 5.57
C ASP A 248 1.26 3.26 4.62
N LEU A 249 1.85 3.26 3.43
CA LEU A 249 1.74 4.42 2.54
C LEU A 249 0.38 4.48 1.84
N LEU A 250 -0.03 3.37 1.22
CA LEU A 250 -1.36 3.19 0.61
C LEU A 250 -2.08 2.07 1.34
N ARG A 251 -3.24 2.37 1.94
CA ARG A 251 -4.04 1.40 2.67
C ARG A 251 -5.39 1.19 2.01
N PHE A 252 -5.72 -0.07 1.75
CA PHE A 252 -6.99 -0.50 1.16
C PHE A 252 -7.74 -1.37 2.15
N ASN A 253 -8.93 -0.92 2.56
CA ASN A 253 -9.86 -1.64 3.42
C ASN A 253 -11.20 -1.81 2.71
N GLY A 254 -12.01 -2.76 3.17
CA GLY A 254 -13.37 -2.94 2.69
C GLY A 254 -13.90 -4.34 2.92
N ASP A 255 -15.22 -4.47 2.99
CA ASP A 255 -15.94 -5.71 3.27
C ASP A 255 -16.38 -6.48 2.01
N ARG A 256 -16.23 -5.87 0.82
CA ARG A 256 -16.65 -6.42 -0.48
C ARG A 256 -15.64 -6.10 -1.58
N THR A 257 -15.76 -6.79 -2.72
CA THR A 257 -14.85 -6.80 -3.88
C THR A 257 -14.43 -5.39 -4.34
N ALA A 258 -13.32 -4.90 -3.79
CA ALA A 258 -12.67 -3.66 -4.21
C ALA A 258 -11.83 -3.91 -5.46
N GLU A 259 -11.99 -3.09 -6.50
CA GLU A 259 -11.08 -3.10 -7.64
C GLU A 259 -9.98 -2.06 -7.43
N ILE A 260 -8.76 -2.52 -7.25
CA ILE A 260 -7.58 -1.69 -6.99
C ILE A 260 -6.64 -1.86 -8.17
N SER A 261 -6.34 -0.78 -8.88
CA SER A 261 -5.57 -0.85 -10.11
C SER A 261 -4.45 0.19 -10.21
N PHE A 262 -3.26 -0.29 -10.56
CA PHE A 262 -2.06 0.50 -10.84
C PHE A 262 -1.66 0.26 -12.30
N HIS A 263 -1.59 1.33 -13.10
CA HIS A 263 -1.16 1.24 -14.50
C HIS A 263 -0.13 2.30 -14.82
N ASN A 264 1.04 1.90 -15.32
CA ASN A 264 2.09 2.85 -15.68
C ASN A 264 2.48 3.76 -14.50
N VAL A 265 2.66 3.17 -13.31
CA VAL A 265 3.00 3.88 -12.08
C VAL A 265 4.47 3.68 -11.75
N SER A 266 5.12 4.74 -11.26
CA SER A 266 6.49 4.68 -10.71
C SER A 266 6.49 5.03 -9.23
N VAL A 267 7.00 4.14 -8.38
CA VAL A 267 7.08 4.35 -6.94
C VAL A 267 8.50 4.13 -6.46
N TYR A 268 9.18 5.18 -6.01
CA TYR A 268 10.61 5.07 -5.68
C TYR A 268 11.10 5.94 -4.51
N ASN A 269 12.20 5.54 -3.89
CA ASN A 269 12.85 6.26 -2.79
C ASN A 269 11.95 6.53 -1.57
N ASN A 270 10.98 5.66 -1.28
CA ASN A 270 10.10 5.84 -0.13
C ASN A 270 10.64 5.10 1.11
N VAL A 271 10.51 5.70 2.29
CA VAL A 271 10.91 5.09 3.58
C VAL A 271 9.71 4.99 4.51
N ILE A 272 9.29 3.76 4.80
CA ILE A 272 7.96 3.51 5.35
C ILE A 272 8.11 2.62 6.60
N TYR A 273 7.42 2.98 7.67
CA TYR A 273 7.33 2.16 8.89
C TYR A 273 6.15 1.17 8.79
N GLY A 274 6.01 0.57 7.62
CA GLY A 274 4.95 -0.36 7.24
C GLY A 274 5.02 -0.69 5.76
N SER A 275 3.92 -1.19 5.20
CA SER A 275 3.87 -1.58 3.78
C SER A 275 3.72 -0.35 2.90
N LEU A 276 4.29 -0.38 1.70
CA LEU A 276 4.00 0.61 0.66
C LEU A 276 2.54 0.49 0.21
N VAL A 277 2.08 -0.74 0.03
CA VAL A 277 0.69 -1.06 -0.24
C VAL A 277 0.24 -2.10 0.78
N ASP A 278 -0.76 -1.76 1.59
CA ASP A 278 -1.42 -2.66 2.52
C ASP A 278 -2.86 -2.90 2.06
N ASN A 279 -3.10 -4.04 1.44
CA ASN A 279 -4.42 -4.44 0.96
C ASN A 279 -5.07 -5.44 1.92
N ARG A 280 -6.08 -4.98 2.66
CA ARG A 280 -6.90 -5.77 3.58
C ARG A 280 -8.33 -5.95 3.10
N ALA A 281 -8.67 -5.43 1.92
CA ALA A 281 -10.02 -5.54 1.38
C ALA A 281 -10.38 -7.01 1.09
N LEU A 282 -11.58 -7.43 1.54
CA LEU A 282 -12.07 -8.79 1.33
C LEU A 282 -12.39 -9.04 -0.15
N ASN A 283 -11.92 -10.16 -0.69
CA ASN A 283 -12.18 -10.60 -2.08
C ASN A 283 -11.77 -9.54 -3.12
N SER A 284 -10.69 -8.81 -2.86
CA SER A 284 -10.24 -7.73 -3.73
C SER A 284 -9.75 -8.22 -5.09
N ILE A 285 -9.90 -7.39 -6.12
CA ILE A 285 -9.25 -7.53 -7.42
C ILE A 285 -8.08 -6.52 -7.43
N PHE A 286 -6.86 -7.04 -7.40
CA PHE A 286 -5.66 -6.21 -7.27
C PHE A 286 -4.77 -6.34 -8.51
N ASN A 287 -4.70 -5.27 -9.29
CA ASN A 287 -4.05 -5.25 -10.59
C ASN A 287 -2.86 -4.29 -10.60
N ILE A 288 -1.70 -4.76 -11.05
CA ILE A 288 -0.53 -3.92 -11.33
C ILE A 288 -0.07 -4.21 -12.75
N ASN A 289 0.02 -3.18 -13.58
CA ASN A 289 0.43 -3.29 -14.97
C ASN A 289 1.45 -2.22 -15.33
N ASN A 290 2.50 -2.61 -16.05
CA ASN A 290 3.50 -1.70 -16.61
C ASN A 290 4.10 -0.73 -15.58
N SER A 291 4.32 -1.19 -14.35
CA SER A 291 4.68 -0.31 -13.22
C SER A 291 6.06 -0.65 -12.65
N THR A 292 6.72 0.32 -12.06
CA THR A 292 8.05 0.17 -11.46
C THR A 292 8.04 0.57 -9.99
N PHE A 293 8.56 -0.30 -9.14
CA PHE A 293 8.73 -0.08 -7.71
C PHE A 293 10.21 -0.24 -7.37
N SER A 294 10.94 0.86 -7.14
CA SER A 294 12.38 0.81 -6.93
C SER A 294 12.88 1.53 -5.68
N ASP A 295 13.93 1.00 -5.06
CA ASP A 295 14.66 1.69 -3.98
C ASP A 295 13.76 2.07 -2.77
N ASN A 296 12.68 1.32 -2.55
CA ASN A 296 11.78 1.54 -1.42
C ASN A 296 12.24 0.74 -0.20
N LYS A 297 11.98 1.28 0.99
CA LYS A 297 12.36 0.66 2.26
C LYS A 297 11.16 0.51 3.19
N ASN A 298 10.87 -0.72 3.58
CA ASN A 298 10.04 -1.00 4.75
C ASN A 298 10.97 -1.25 5.95
N ILE A 299 11.04 -0.28 6.85
CA ILE A 299 11.93 -0.31 8.01
C ILE A 299 11.26 -0.88 9.27
N ASN A 300 10.00 -1.31 9.18
CA ASN A 300 9.26 -1.96 10.26
C ASN A 300 9.73 -3.42 10.40
N LYS A 301 9.91 -3.88 11.65
CA LYS A 301 10.43 -5.22 11.97
C LYS A 301 9.33 -6.28 12.10
N TYR A 302 8.07 -5.91 11.91
CA TYR A 302 6.91 -6.77 12.16
C TYR A 302 5.90 -6.77 11.01
N LYS A 303 5.95 -5.78 10.11
CA LYS A 303 5.06 -5.69 8.94
C LYS A 303 5.69 -6.37 7.73
N PHE A 304 4.89 -7.18 7.05
CA PHE A 304 5.31 -8.00 5.92
C PHE A 304 5.30 -7.20 4.63
N GLY A 305 6.20 -7.50 3.68
CA GLY A 305 6.05 -7.07 2.30
C GLY A 305 6.22 -5.58 2.03
N LEU A 306 6.54 -5.26 0.78
CA LEU A 306 6.39 -3.92 0.24
C LEU A 306 4.92 -3.74 -0.17
N ILE A 307 4.38 -4.75 -0.83
CA ILE A 307 2.97 -4.89 -1.20
C ILE A 307 2.43 -6.12 -0.49
N SER A 308 1.48 -5.91 0.42
CA SER A 308 0.92 -6.93 1.29
C SER A 308 -0.54 -7.12 0.93
N ASN A 309 -0.93 -8.36 0.65
CA ASN A 309 -2.30 -8.75 0.39
C ASN A 309 -2.76 -9.71 1.49
N TYR A 310 -3.78 -9.27 2.23
CA TYR A 310 -4.47 -10.05 3.24
C TYR A 310 -5.81 -10.54 2.70
N ASN A 311 -6.31 -11.64 3.26
CA ASN A 311 -7.59 -12.25 2.88
C ASN A 311 -7.61 -12.71 1.40
N ASN A 312 -8.70 -13.31 0.95
CA ASN A 312 -8.81 -13.76 -0.43
C ASN A 312 -8.68 -12.54 -1.39
N ALA A 313 -7.81 -12.66 -2.38
CA ALA A 313 -7.56 -11.63 -3.37
C ALA A 313 -7.24 -12.27 -4.73
N ASN A 314 -7.80 -11.71 -5.80
CA ASN A 314 -7.43 -12.02 -7.18
C ASN A 314 -6.35 -11.03 -7.60
N VAL A 315 -5.11 -11.50 -7.67
CA VAL A 315 -3.94 -10.65 -7.91
C VAL A 315 -3.38 -10.88 -9.31
N CYS A 316 -3.31 -9.83 -10.12
CA CYS A 316 -2.72 -9.87 -11.46
C CYS A 316 -1.64 -8.80 -11.59
N ILE A 317 -0.38 -9.23 -11.78
CA ILE A 317 0.77 -8.35 -11.93
C ILE A 317 1.42 -8.64 -13.28
N THR A 318 1.54 -7.63 -14.13
CA THR A 318 2.04 -7.79 -15.49
C THR A 318 3.03 -6.71 -15.88
N LYS A 319 4.06 -7.07 -16.66
CA LYS A 319 5.01 -6.12 -17.27
C LYS A 319 5.64 -5.15 -16.26
N SER A 320 5.87 -5.61 -15.03
CA SER A 320 6.24 -4.72 -13.91
C SER A 320 7.59 -5.09 -13.32
N ASN A 321 8.27 -4.07 -12.79
CA ASN A 321 9.63 -4.16 -12.27
C ASN A 321 9.67 -3.82 -10.78
N PHE A 322 10.36 -4.65 -10.00
CA PHE A 322 10.56 -4.48 -8.56
C PHE A 322 12.06 -4.58 -8.26
N ILE A 323 12.69 -3.44 -8.02
CA ILE A 323 14.16 -3.32 -8.05
C ILE A 323 14.70 -2.71 -6.75
N ASN A 324 15.74 -3.29 -6.16
CA ASN A 324 16.44 -2.72 -4.99
C ASN A 324 15.54 -2.41 -3.77
N ASN A 325 14.43 -3.13 -3.57
CA ASN A 325 13.58 -2.89 -2.41
C ASN A 325 14.15 -3.61 -1.18
N ILE A 326 14.20 -2.93 -0.02
CA ILE A 326 14.80 -3.46 1.21
C ILE A 326 13.76 -3.51 2.33
N LEU A 327 13.58 -4.71 2.89
CA LEU A 327 12.61 -4.94 3.95
C LEU A 327 13.27 -5.57 5.16
N LYS A 328 12.92 -5.07 6.35
CA LYS A 328 13.46 -5.59 7.62
C LYS A 328 12.75 -6.84 8.13
N TYR A 329 11.64 -7.23 7.52
CA TYR A 329 10.85 -8.40 7.92
C TYR A 329 10.63 -9.38 6.76
N ASN A 330 9.65 -10.28 6.91
CA ASN A 330 9.30 -11.30 5.93
C ASN A 330 8.58 -10.71 4.71
N GLY A 331 8.82 -11.34 3.56
CA GLY A 331 8.30 -10.91 2.28
C GLY A 331 8.97 -9.65 1.82
N GLY A 332 9.80 -9.75 0.79
CA GLY A 332 10.47 -8.57 0.25
C GLY A 332 9.47 -7.76 -0.56
N THR A 333 9.25 -8.11 -1.82
CA THR A 333 8.34 -7.29 -2.63
C THR A 333 6.86 -7.60 -2.37
N LEU A 334 6.45 -8.86 -2.58
CA LEU A 334 5.05 -9.28 -2.52
C LEU A 334 4.83 -10.20 -1.31
N SER A 335 3.79 -9.93 -0.53
CA SER A 335 3.38 -10.80 0.58
C SER A 335 1.91 -11.17 0.47
N PHE A 336 1.62 -12.45 0.64
CA PHE A 336 0.27 -13.00 0.69
C PHE A 336 0.06 -13.67 2.05
N ILE A 337 -0.92 -13.20 2.81
CA ILE A 337 -1.07 -13.55 4.23
C ILE A 337 -2.52 -13.91 4.53
N ASN A 338 -2.72 -15.04 5.20
CA ASN A 338 -4.02 -15.50 5.68
C ASN A 338 -5.09 -15.58 4.56
N ASN A 339 -4.69 -16.01 3.36
CA ASN A 339 -5.62 -16.26 2.27
C ASN A 339 -6.17 -17.69 2.39
N ASN A 340 -7.49 -17.87 2.31
CA ASN A 340 -8.11 -19.19 2.22
C ASN A 340 -8.05 -19.76 0.80
N SER A 341 -8.14 -18.86 -0.19
CA SER A 341 -7.91 -19.12 -1.61
C SER A 341 -6.92 -18.10 -2.17
N LEU A 342 -6.02 -18.57 -3.02
CA LEU A 342 -4.94 -17.77 -3.59
C LEU A 342 -4.99 -17.83 -5.11
N ASN A 343 -5.40 -16.74 -5.75
CA ASN A 343 -5.41 -16.62 -7.21
C ASN A 343 -4.42 -15.52 -7.63
N ILE A 344 -3.22 -15.94 -7.99
CA ILE A 344 -2.10 -15.05 -8.33
C ILE A 344 -1.69 -15.32 -9.77
N LYS A 345 -1.60 -14.26 -10.56
CA LYS A 345 -0.98 -14.27 -11.88
C LYS A 345 0.12 -13.22 -11.97
N ILE A 346 1.35 -13.66 -12.15
CA ILE A 346 2.51 -12.80 -12.37
C ILE A 346 3.07 -13.11 -13.75
N LYS A 347 3.09 -12.12 -14.64
CA LYS A 347 3.52 -12.31 -16.03
C LYS A 347 4.48 -11.22 -16.51
N SER A 348 5.56 -11.61 -17.17
CA SER A 348 6.51 -10.68 -17.80
C SER A 348 7.08 -9.67 -16.81
N CYS A 349 7.41 -10.12 -15.58
CA CYS A 349 7.89 -9.24 -14.52
C CYS A 349 9.38 -9.43 -14.23
N LEU A 350 9.99 -8.43 -13.59
CA LEU A 350 11.36 -8.49 -13.10
C LEU A 350 11.40 -8.19 -11.60
N PHE A 351 11.99 -9.09 -10.83
CA PHE A 351 12.33 -8.89 -9.42
C PHE A 351 13.84 -8.91 -9.30
N GLU A 352 14.47 -7.74 -9.10
CA GLU A 352 15.92 -7.62 -9.05
C GLU A 352 16.41 -7.01 -7.72
N ARG A 353 17.42 -7.63 -7.09
CA ARG A 353 18.14 -7.07 -5.93
C ARG A 353 17.24 -6.71 -4.73
N ASN A 354 16.11 -7.40 -4.58
CA ASN A 354 15.26 -7.19 -3.41
C ASN A 354 15.81 -7.94 -2.20
N GLN A 355 15.55 -7.43 -0.99
CA GLN A 355 16.07 -7.98 0.27
C GLN A 355 14.99 -8.12 1.34
N ALA A 356 14.96 -9.26 2.04
CA ALA A 356 14.04 -9.54 3.15
C ALA A 356 14.58 -10.59 4.13
N LEU A 357 13.83 -10.91 5.18
CA LEU A 357 14.13 -12.07 6.03
C LEU A 357 13.86 -13.39 5.32
N ASN A 358 12.69 -13.51 4.68
CA ASN A 358 12.24 -14.68 3.94
C ASN A 358 11.54 -14.22 2.67
N GLY A 359 11.77 -14.91 1.54
CA GLY A 359 11.11 -14.62 0.27
C GLY A 359 11.33 -13.18 -0.20
N ALA A 360 12.55 -12.82 -0.60
CA ALA A 360 12.88 -11.44 -0.92
C ALA A 360 12.16 -10.87 -2.16
N ALA A 361 11.60 -11.71 -3.02
CA ALA A 361 10.65 -11.28 -4.04
C ALA A 361 9.21 -11.58 -3.63
N ILE A 362 8.91 -12.83 -3.27
CA ILE A 362 7.55 -13.30 -2.98
C ILE A 362 7.56 -14.11 -1.68
N TYR A 363 6.62 -13.80 -0.80
CA TYR A 363 6.39 -14.53 0.43
C TYR A 363 4.92 -14.91 0.54
N ILE A 364 4.67 -16.22 0.65
CA ILE A 364 3.32 -16.78 0.77
C ILE A 364 3.22 -17.42 2.16
N ASN A 365 2.34 -16.85 2.99
CA ASN A 365 2.00 -17.33 4.32
C ASN A 365 0.49 -17.55 4.44
N SER A 366 0.02 -18.63 3.83
CA SER A 366 -1.41 -18.91 3.69
C SER A 366 -1.68 -20.40 3.95
N LYS A 367 -2.63 -20.67 4.84
CA LYS A 367 -3.13 -22.02 5.10
C LYS A 367 -4.35 -22.24 4.20
N SER A 368 -4.17 -22.88 3.06
CA SER A 368 -5.29 -23.16 2.15
C SER A 368 -6.28 -24.09 2.86
N LEU A 369 -7.53 -23.67 3.01
CA LEU A 369 -8.63 -24.55 3.44
C LEU A 369 -9.43 -25.06 2.23
N ASP A 370 -9.36 -24.34 1.09
CA ASP A 370 -10.10 -24.66 -0.12
C ASP A 370 -9.10 -25.01 -1.26
N TYR A 371 -8.88 -26.31 -1.43
CA TYR A 371 -7.81 -26.84 -2.28
C TYR A 371 -8.08 -26.71 -3.79
N GLU A 372 -9.34 -26.64 -4.20
CA GLU A 372 -9.69 -26.68 -5.63
C GLU A 372 -9.63 -25.30 -6.29
N ASN A 373 -9.77 -24.23 -5.50
CA ASN A 373 -9.98 -22.87 -5.99
C ASN A 373 -8.73 -21.97 -5.98
N SER A 374 -7.56 -22.51 -5.64
CA SER A 374 -6.30 -21.74 -5.69
C SER A 374 -5.55 -21.98 -7.01
N LEU A 375 -5.02 -20.92 -7.61
CA LEU A 375 -4.27 -20.90 -8.87
C LEU A 375 -3.09 -19.95 -8.74
N ILE A 376 -1.88 -20.42 -9.01
CA ILE A 376 -0.68 -19.58 -9.03
C ILE A 376 -0.03 -19.72 -10.41
N GLU A 377 0.03 -18.64 -11.17
CA GLU A 377 0.67 -18.59 -12.48
C GLU A 377 1.89 -17.65 -12.45
N LEU A 378 3.08 -18.17 -12.77
CA LEU A 378 4.31 -17.41 -12.98
C LEU A 378 4.75 -17.60 -14.44
N LEU A 379 4.70 -16.53 -15.23
CA LEU A 379 4.92 -16.59 -16.68
C LEU A 379 5.97 -15.56 -17.10
N ASP A 380 6.95 -15.93 -17.92
CA ASP A 380 7.91 -15.01 -18.54
C ASP A 380 8.62 -14.08 -17.52
N THR A 381 8.91 -14.56 -16.32
CA THR A 381 9.30 -13.71 -15.18
C THR A 381 10.73 -14.02 -14.73
N LYS A 382 11.47 -12.98 -14.31
CA LYS A 382 12.85 -13.10 -13.86
C LYS A 382 13.03 -12.69 -12.41
N PHE A 383 13.80 -13.48 -11.67
CA PHE A 383 14.23 -13.24 -10.29
C PHE A 383 15.75 -13.20 -10.26
N ILE A 384 16.32 -12.01 -10.11
CA ILE A 384 17.75 -11.77 -10.27
C ILE A 384 18.33 -11.17 -8.98
N LYS A 385 19.35 -11.80 -8.41
CA LYS A 385 20.12 -11.24 -7.28
C LYS A 385 19.27 -10.88 -6.05
N ASN A 386 18.14 -11.55 -5.86
CA ASN A 386 17.32 -11.37 -4.67
C ASN A 386 17.97 -12.09 -3.49
N LYS A 387 17.89 -11.49 -2.31
CA LYS A 387 18.59 -11.97 -1.11
C LYS A 387 17.65 -12.05 0.08
N SER A 388 17.43 -13.26 0.57
CA SER A 388 16.77 -13.50 1.86
C SER A 388 17.81 -13.77 2.95
N LYS A 389 17.52 -13.38 4.20
CA LYS A 389 18.39 -13.73 5.32
C LYS A 389 18.30 -15.21 5.67
N TYR A 390 17.10 -15.78 5.67
CA TYR A 390 16.86 -17.15 6.14
C TYR A 390 16.42 -18.06 5.00
N PHE A 391 15.21 -17.91 4.48
CA PHE A 391 14.65 -18.91 3.59
C PHE A 391 14.13 -18.31 2.29
N GLY A 392 14.40 -19.00 1.17
CA GLY A 392 13.84 -18.66 -0.13
C GLY A 392 14.39 -17.34 -0.65
N GLY A 393 15.54 -17.36 -1.33
CA GLY A 393 16.22 -16.11 -1.72
C GLY A 393 15.37 -15.23 -2.64
N SER A 394 14.48 -15.84 -3.42
CA SER A 394 13.42 -15.14 -4.14
C SER A 394 12.04 -15.45 -3.57
N ILE A 395 11.68 -16.73 -3.48
CA ILE A 395 10.33 -17.16 -3.13
C ILE A 395 10.38 -17.98 -1.86
N TYR A 396 9.58 -17.59 -0.88
CA TYR A 396 9.26 -18.41 0.27
C TYR A 396 7.78 -18.76 0.24
N SER A 397 7.45 -20.01 0.50
CA SER A 397 6.06 -20.44 0.62
C SER A 397 5.89 -21.45 1.74
N ASN A 398 4.88 -21.23 2.59
CA ASN A 398 4.34 -22.28 3.44
C ASN A 398 3.02 -22.85 2.91
N PHE A 399 2.62 -22.47 1.70
CA PHE A 399 1.43 -22.96 1.05
C PHE A 399 1.61 -24.44 0.74
N SER A 400 0.75 -25.30 1.27
CA SER A 400 0.85 -26.74 1.11
C SER A 400 0.36 -27.25 -0.25
N ASN A 401 -0.47 -26.47 -0.95
CA ASN A 401 -1.21 -26.95 -2.12
C ASN A 401 -0.75 -26.31 -3.44
N PHE A 402 0.23 -26.92 -4.10
CA PHE A 402 0.69 -26.46 -5.41
C PHE A 402 0.10 -27.23 -6.60
N LYS A 403 -1.04 -27.92 -6.41
CA LYS A 403 -1.66 -28.75 -7.47
C LYS A 403 -1.94 -27.98 -8.76
N ASN A 404 -2.29 -26.69 -8.64
CA ASN A 404 -2.59 -25.79 -9.76
C ASN A 404 -1.49 -24.75 -9.99
N LEU A 405 -0.23 -25.05 -9.65
CA LEU A 405 0.88 -24.16 -9.95
C LEU A 405 1.26 -24.27 -11.43
N LYS A 406 1.30 -23.12 -12.13
CA LYS A 406 1.75 -23.02 -13.51
C LYS A 406 2.98 -22.13 -13.58
N ILE A 407 4.12 -22.69 -13.98
CA ILE A 407 5.35 -21.94 -14.19
C ILE A 407 5.79 -22.13 -15.64
N THR A 408 5.98 -21.04 -16.37
CA THR A 408 6.42 -21.05 -17.77
C THR A 408 7.44 -19.97 -18.04
N ASN A 409 8.59 -20.32 -18.63
CA ASN A 409 9.67 -19.40 -19.00
C ASN A 409 10.11 -18.48 -17.83
N VAL A 410 10.46 -19.08 -16.71
CA VAL A 410 10.91 -18.35 -15.50
C VAL A 410 12.40 -18.54 -15.27
N GLU A 411 13.10 -17.47 -14.90
CA GLU A 411 14.53 -17.47 -14.62
C GLU A 411 14.80 -17.07 -13.17
N PHE A 412 15.57 -17.89 -12.45
CA PHE A 412 16.15 -17.59 -11.14
C PHE A 412 17.66 -17.51 -11.27
N ASN A 413 18.21 -16.31 -11.13
CA ASN A 413 19.62 -16.03 -11.40
C ASN A 413 20.30 -15.33 -10.20
N GLU A 414 21.39 -15.91 -9.70
CA GLU A 414 22.24 -15.35 -8.64
C GLU A 414 21.47 -15.00 -7.35
N ASN A 415 20.41 -15.73 -7.01
CA ASN A 415 19.67 -15.52 -5.76
C ASN A 415 20.35 -16.20 -4.57
N TYR A 416 20.16 -15.65 -3.37
CA TYR A 416 20.82 -16.12 -2.14
C TYR A 416 19.86 -16.23 -0.95
N ALA A 417 20.00 -17.30 -0.17
CA ALA A 417 19.40 -17.44 1.17
C ALA A 417 20.26 -18.34 2.07
N TYR A 418 19.86 -18.50 3.33
CA TYR A 418 20.46 -19.52 4.19
C TYR A 418 20.04 -20.93 3.71
N ALA A 419 18.76 -21.18 3.41
CA ALA A 419 18.32 -22.37 2.68
C ALA A 419 17.35 -22.01 1.54
N GLY A 420 17.41 -22.76 0.44
CA GLY A 420 16.58 -22.49 -0.74
C GLY A 420 17.00 -21.20 -1.43
N GLY A 421 18.19 -21.20 -2.06
CA GLY A 421 18.82 -20.00 -2.62
C GLY A 421 17.92 -19.26 -3.61
N ALA A 422 17.05 -19.95 -4.35
CA ALA A 422 15.95 -19.31 -5.08
C ALA A 422 14.58 -19.52 -4.39
N ILE A 423 14.21 -20.77 -4.09
CA ILE A 423 12.86 -21.13 -3.60
C ILE A 423 12.97 -21.91 -2.30
N TYR A 424 12.11 -21.62 -1.32
CA TYR A 424 11.97 -22.44 -0.13
C TYR A 424 10.51 -22.76 0.15
N ILE A 425 10.24 -24.03 0.45
CA ILE A 425 8.88 -24.55 0.67
C ILE A 425 8.80 -25.25 2.03
N VAL A 426 7.89 -24.80 2.89
CA VAL A 426 7.76 -25.41 4.24
C VAL A 426 7.13 -26.79 4.18
N TYR A 427 5.98 -26.91 3.49
CA TYR A 427 5.25 -28.17 3.37
C TYR A 427 5.32 -28.68 1.94
N SER A 428 5.98 -29.82 1.76
CA SER A 428 5.85 -30.62 0.55
C SER A 428 5.15 -31.91 0.96
N GLU A 429 3.94 -32.15 0.45
CA GLU A 429 3.47 -33.53 0.40
C GLU A 429 4.46 -34.30 -0.48
N SER A 430 4.78 -35.55 -0.13
CA SER A 430 5.83 -36.37 -0.75
C SER A 430 5.64 -36.62 -2.26
N ASN A 431 4.52 -36.15 -2.84
CA ASN A 431 4.18 -36.23 -4.26
C ASN A 431 4.13 -34.87 -4.98
N ASN A 432 4.61 -33.77 -4.38
CA ASN A 432 4.53 -32.45 -5.00
C ASN A 432 5.46 -32.31 -6.21
N THR A 433 4.84 -32.41 -7.39
CA THR A 433 5.34 -32.22 -8.77
C THR A 433 5.96 -30.85 -9.09
N LEU A 434 6.07 -29.97 -8.09
CA LEU A 434 6.56 -28.59 -8.20
C LEU A 434 7.94 -28.51 -8.87
N ILE A 435 8.75 -29.54 -8.64
CA ILE A 435 10.13 -29.67 -9.13
C ILE A 435 10.33 -31.10 -9.68
N ASP A 436 9.29 -31.71 -10.26
CA ASP A 436 9.55 -32.89 -11.08
C ASP A 436 10.12 -32.40 -12.43
N SER A 437 11.44 -32.49 -12.50
CA SER A 437 12.45 -31.94 -13.43
C SER A 437 12.24 -32.07 -14.96
N LYS A 438 11.01 -32.27 -15.45
CA LYS A 438 10.71 -32.46 -16.89
C LYS A 438 9.96 -31.31 -17.57
N SER A 439 9.61 -30.23 -16.87
CA SER A 439 9.15 -29.00 -17.52
C SER A 439 10.35 -28.14 -17.91
N PHE A 440 10.61 -28.02 -19.21
CA PHE A 440 11.73 -27.27 -19.83
C PHE A 440 11.71 -25.74 -19.58
N ASP A 441 10.92 -25.28 -18.61
CA ASP A 441 10.42 -23.91 -18.53
C ASP A 441 10.94 -23.09 -17.34
N VAL A 442 11.81 -23.67 -16.49
CA VAL A 442 12.46 -22.96 -15.39
C VAL A 442 13.97 -23.05 -15.52
N LYS A 443 14.66 -21.90 -15.48
CA LYS A 443 16.12 -21.81 -15.52
C LYS A 443 16.65 -21.37 -14.16
N PHE A 444 17.51 -22.19 -13.56
CA PHE A 444 18.26 -21.84 -12.36
C PHE A 444 19.72 -21.61 -12.73
N ILE A 445 20.24 -20.41 -12.45
CA ILE A 445 21.59 -19.98 -12.82
C ILE A 445 22.28 -19.43 -11.58
N ASN A 446 23.35 -20.06 -11.13
CA ASN A 446 24.24 -19.56 -10.06
C ASN A 446 23.53 -19.12 -8.75
N ASN A 447 22.39 -19.72 -8.41
CA ASN A 447 21.77 -19.50 -7.11
C ASN A 447 22.62 -20.19 -6.03
N THR A 448 22.64 -19.65 -4.82
CA THR A 448 23.49 -20.14 -3.73
C THR A 448 22.74 -20.17 -2.41
N SER A 449 23.08 -21.14 -1.58
CA SER A 449 22.57 -21.30 -0.22
C SER A 449 23.71 -21.62 0.73
N GLU A 450 23.60 -21.18 1.98
CA GLU A 450 24.59 -21.52 3.02
C GLU A 450 24.40 -22.94 3.56
N SER A 451 23.15 -23.34 3.77
CA SER A 451 22.77 -24.62 4.39
C SER A 451 22.55 -25.69 3.34
N HIS A 452 21.49 -25.59 2.55
CA HIS A 452 21.14 -26.60 1.56
C HIS A 452 20.20 -26.00 0.51
N GLY A 453 20.18 -26.66 -0.65
CA GLY A 453 19.31 -26.30 -1.76
C GLY A 453 19.63 -24.95 -2.37
N ASN A 454 20.70 -24.90 -3.16
CA ASN A 454 21.10 -23.70 -3.91
C ASN A 454 19.95 -23.15 -4.77
N ASN A 455 19.17 -24.05 -5.38
CA ASN A 455 18.01 -23.66 -6.18
C ASN A 455 16.74 -23.70 -5.34
N TYR A 456 16.48 -24.84 -4.70
CA TYR A 456 15.27 -25.05 -3.92
C TYR A 456 15.55 -25.92 -2.70
N ALA A 457 14.83 -25.70 -1.62
CA ALA A 457 14.92 -26.49 -0.40
C ALA A 457 13.56 -26.59 0.30
N THR A 458 13.42 -27.56 1.19
CA THR A 458 12.35 -27.55 2.19
C THR A 458 12.88 -27.46 3.61
N GLN A 459 11.98 -27.46 4.59
CA GLN A 459 12.39 -27.72 5.96
C GLN A 459 13.00 -29.13 6.11
N PRO A 460 13.88 -29.34 7.10
CA PRO A 460 14.33 -30.67 7.48
C PRO A 460 13.16 -31.61 7.72
N TYR A 461 13.29 -32.85 7.26
CA TYR A 461 12.19 -33.81 7.23
C TYR A 461 12.55 -35.15 7.84
N ILE A 462 13.66 -35.76 7.42
CA ILE A 462 14.03 -37.11 7.82
C ILE A 462 15.45 -37.16 8.36
N ILE A 463 15.63 -38.02 9.35
CA ILE A 463 16.93 -38.38 9.89
C ILE A 463 17.32 -39.71 9.28
N LYS A 464 18.52 -39.77 8.70
CA LYS A 464 19.12 -41.00 8.18
C LYS A 464 20.27 -41.39 9.10
N VAL A 465 20.04 -42.39 9.94
CA VAL A 465 21.04 -42.90 10.89
C VAL A 465 22.12 -43.66 10.14
N ASN A 466 23.37 -43.47 10.54
CA ASN A 466 24.49 -44.24 10.02
C ASN A 466 24.57 -45.60 10.74
N GLU A 467 24.10 -46.66 10.08
CA GLU A 467 23.96 -48.00 10.68
C GLU A 467 25.29 -48.64 11.13
N GLU A 468 26.43 -48.19 10.59
CA GLU A 468 27.75 -48.74 10.94
C GLU A 468 28.14 -48.53 12.41
N TYR A 469 27.50 -47.59 13.13
CA TYR A 469 27.85 -47.22 14.51
C TYR A 469 27.02 -47.87 15.61
N ILE A 470 25.94 -48.57 15.29
CA ILE A 470 25.09 -49.21 16.32
C ILE A 470 25.74 -50.54 16.74
N LYS A 471 26.59 -50.51 17.77
CA LYS A 471 27.10 -51.74 18.42
C LYS A 471 25.92 -52.56 18.98
N ASN A 472 25.90 -53.86 18.67
CA ASN A 472 24.82 -54.80 19.02
C ASN A 472 24.58 -55.04 20.53
N LYS A 473 25.32 -54.39 21.44
CA LYS A 473 25.13 -54.51 22.90
C LYS A 473 25.36 -53.15 23.56
N LEU A 474 24.28 -52.60 24.11
CA LEU A 474 24.28 -51.46 25.03
C LEU A 474 24.03 -51.98 26.44
N TYR A 475 24.86 -51.59 27.40
CA TYR A 475 24.64 -51.86 28.81
C TYR A 475 23.94 -50.68 29.49
N SER A 476 23.20 -50.95 30.57
CA SER A 476 22.52 -49.91 31.35
C SER A 476 23.54 -48.87 31.85
N GLY A 477 23.30 -47.59 31.54
CA GLY A 477 24.19 -46.47 31.88
C GLY A 477 25.26 -46.14 30.83
N GLU A 478 25.34 -46.87 29.72
CA GLU A 478 26.23 -46.51 28.61
C GLU A 478 25.65 -45.41 27.73
N LEU A 479 26.53 -44.54 27.21
CA LEU A 479 26.18 -43.55 26.20
C LEU A 479 26.01 -44.23 24.84
N LEU A 480 24.92 -43.92 24.14
CA LEU A 480 24.70 -44.34 22.76
C LEU A 480 25.13 -43.20 21.83
N PRO A 481 26.32 -43.28 21.20
CA PRO A 481 26.71 -42.31 20.19
C PRO A 481 25.78 -42.49 18.99
N LEU A 482 24.93 -41.49 18.75
CA LEU A 482 24.05 -41.45 17.59
C LEU A 482 24.74 -40.59 16.52
N ASP A 483 25.01 -41.15 15.35
CA ASP A 483 25.45 -40.41 14.16
C ASP A 483 24.37 -40.50 13.09
N PHE A 484 23.95 -39.36 12.56
CA PHE A 484 22.91 -39.29 11.56
C PHE A 484 23.00 -38.05 10.67
N GLU A 485 22.55 -38.22 9.43
CA GLU A 485 22.34 -37.13 8.48
C GLU A 485 20.92 -36.57 8.62
N LEU A 486 20.80 -35.25 8.59
CA LEU A 486 19.50 -34.57 8.50
C LEU A 486 19.25 -34.22 7.03
N LEU A 487 18.12 -34.68 6.49
CA LEU A 487 17.73 -34.47 5.10
C LEU A 487 16.42 -33.68 5.02
N ASP A 488 16.27 -32.86 3.98
CA ASP A 488 15.00 -32.23 3.62
C ASP A 488 14.09 -33.19 2.81
N ASN A 489 12.88 -32.74 2.42
CA ASN A 489 11.95 -33.56 1.63
C ASN A 489 12.46 -33.90 0.22
N PHE A 490 13.52 -33.25 -0.24
CA PHE A 490 14.16 -33.52 -1.52
C PHE A 490 15.45 -34.34 -1.37
N ASN A 491 15.66 -34.95 -0.18
CA ASN A 491 16.85 -35.71 0.18
C ASN A 491 18.15 -34.89 0.11
N GLN A 492 18.08 -33.58 0.32
CA GLN A 492 19.25 -32.71 0.40
C GLN A 492 19.76 -32.67 1.84
N THR A 493 21.07 -32.90 2.03
CA THR A 493 21.71 -32.83 3.34
C THR A 493 21.70 -31.42 3.89
N VAL A 494 21.22 -31.26 5.12
CA VAL A 494 21.12 -29.98 5.82
C VAL A 494 22.43 -29.68 6.54
N TYR A 495 23.08 -28.57 6.20
CA TYR A 495 24.26 -28.07 6.90
C TYR A 495 23.90 -26.85 7.76
N ASP A 496 24.00 -26.94 9.09
CA ASP A 496 23.55 -25.87 10.00
C ASP A 496 24.69 -24.97 10.51
N ILE A 497 25.47 -24.40 9.59
CA ILE A 497 26.66 -23.60 9.92
C ILE A 497 26.30 -22.40 10.81
N SER A 498 25.21 -21.70 10.46
CA SER A 498 24.69 -20.54 11.22
C SER A 498 23.81 -20.89 12.43
N ARG A 499 23.65 -22.18 12.75
CA ARG A 499 22.91 -22.66 13.92
C ARG A 499 21.45 -22.17 13.95
N MET A 500 20.72 -22.30 12.85
CA MET A 500 19.30 -22.02 12.72
C MET A 500 18.41 -23.17 13.22
N TYR A 501 18.94 -24.39 13.37
CA TYR A 501 18.23 -25.59 13.81
C TYR A 501 18.73 -26.10 15.19
N GLN A 502 19.09 -25.19 16.10
CA GLN A 502 19.70 -25.51 17.41
C GLN A 502 18.87 -26.41 18.34
N ASN A 503 17.55 -26.43 18.15
CA ASN A 503 16.62 -27.17 19.01
C ASN A 503 15.92 -28.25 18.19
N MET A 504 16.39 -29.50 18.30
CA MET A 504 15.72 -30.66 17.73
C MET A 504 15.37 -31.66 18.83
N ASN A 505 14.15 -32.19 18.76
CA ASN A 505 13.69 -33.24 19.65
C ASN A 505 13.74 -34.57 18.90
N LEU A 506 14.42 -35.56 19.47
CA LEU A 506 14.47 -36.91 18.91
C LEU A 506 13.45 -37.78 19.64
N ARG A 507 12.58 -38.43 18.87
CA ARG A 507 11.65 -39.46 19.36
C ARG A 507 12.13 -40.81 18.89
N VAL A 508 12.46 -41.69 19.83
CA VAL A 508 12.95 -43.04 19.54
C VAL A 508 11.81 -44.03 19.83
N PHE A 509 11.55 -44.93 18.87
CA PHE A 509 10.58 -46.01 19.01
C PHE A 509 11.31 -47.34 19.12
N ARG A 510 10.88 -48.19 20.06
CA ARG A 510 11.38 -49.56 20.20
C ARG A 510 10.39 -50.51 19.52
N TYR A 511 10.81 -51.20 18.46
CA TYR A 511 10.05 -52.29 17.88
C TYR A 511 10.49 -53.62 18.53
N ASN A 512 9.69 -54.17 19.44
CA ASN A 512 9.84 -55.58 19.86
C ASN A 512 9.12 -56.47 18.84
N GLN A 513 9.80 -57.49 18.30
CA GLN A 513 9.23 -58.36 17.27
C GLN A 513 8.19 -59.37 17.77
N GLU A 514 7.93 -59.47 19.08
CA GLU A 514 7.10 -60.54 19.66
C GLU A 514 5.89 -60.09 20.48
N GLU A 515 5.66 -58.79 20.71
CA GLU A 515 4.47 -58.30 21.43
C GLU A 515 3.92 -57.03 20.74
N GLU A 516 2.61 -57.00 20.50
CA GLU A 516 1.88 -55.83 20.02
C GLU A 516 2.09 -54.64 20.97
N GLU A 517 2.61 -53.55 20.42
CA GLU A 517 2.52 -52.15 20.89
C GLU A 517 2.51 -51.90 22.42
N GLU A 518 3.65 -52.12 23.10
CA GLU A 518 3.95 -51.34 24.32
C GLU A 518 4.88 -50.15 23.99
N ASP A 519 4.24 -49.00 23.79
CA ASP A 519 4.83 -47.68 23.52
C ASP A 519 5.67 -47.15 24.71
N ASN A 520 6.90 -47.65 24.88
CA ASN A 520 7.89 -46.96 25.69
C ASN A 520 8.49 -45.79 24.90
N ILE A 521 7.80 -44.64 24.90
CA ILE A 521 8.28 -43.40 24.28
C ILE A 521 9.43 -42.84 25.13
N ILE A 522 10.67 -42.96 24.63
CA ILE A 522 11.81 -42.21 25.16
C ILE A 522 11.87 -40.88 24.42
N ILE A 523 11.57 -39.79 25.12
CA ILE A 523 11.78 -38.43 24.63
C ILE A 523 13.17 -38.00 25.08
N LEU A 524 14.11 -37.92 24.14
CA LEU A 524 15.37 -37.22 24.39
C LEU A 524 15.07 -35.72 24.28
N SER A 525 14.98 -35.05 25.42
CA SER A 525 14.73 -33.60 25.50
C SER A 525 15.77 -32.96 26.40
N ASN A 526 16.34 -31.84 25.94
CA ASN A 526 17.07 -30.78 26.68
C ASN A 526 18.53 -30.44 26.31
N ASP A 527 19.16 -31.01 25.29
CA ASP A 527 20.51 -30.56 24.93
C ASP A 527 20.50 -29.58 23.75
N MET A 528 21.12 -28.40 23.94
CA MET A 528 21.40 -27.47 22.84
C MET A 528 22.43 -28.11 21.92
N CYS A 529 22.00 -28.56 20.76
CA CYS A 529 22.84 -29.35 19.85
C CYS A 529 23.50 -28.46 18.79
N TYR A 530 24.74 -28.78 18.41
CA TYR A 530 25.48 -28.12 17.33
C TYR A 530 25.65 -29.05 16.14
N PHE A 531 25.03 -28.71 15.00
CA PHE A 531 25.13 -29.46 13.74
C PHE A 531 26.24 -28.89 12.87
N SER A 532 27.36 -29.61 12.75
CA SER A 532 28.44 -29.25 11.83
C SER A 532 28.67 -30.38 10.84
N LYS A 533 28.67 -30.06 9.55
CA LYS A 533 28.97 -31.01 8.46
C LYS A 533 28.06 -32.25 8.40
N GLY A 534 26.83 -32.15 8.87
CA GLY A 534 25.83 -33.22 8.77
C GLY A 534 26.04 -34.39 9.74
N ILE A 535 26.91 -34.24 10.75
CA ILE A 535 27.19 -35.26 11.75
C ILE A 535 26.66 -34.77 13.11
N PHE A 536 25.92 -35.66 13.76
CA PHE A 536 25.43 -35.52 15.13
C PHE A 536 26.28 -36.42 16.03
N LEU A 537 26.54 -35.97 17.25
CA LEU A 537 27.15 -36.79 18.31
C LEU A 537 26.35 -36.51 19.58
N LEU A 538 25.61 -37.53 20.05
CA LEU A 538 24.99 -37.57 21.38
C LEU A 538 25.99 -38.04 22.43
#